data_AF-A0A959TR42-F1
#
_entry.id   AF-A0A959TR42-F1
#
_cell.length_a   1.000
_cell.length_b   1.000
_cell.length_c   1.000
_cell.angle_alpha   90.00
_cell.angle_beta   90.00
_cell.angle_gamma   90.00
#
_symmetry.space_group_name_H-M   'P 1'
#
loop_
_entity.id
_entity.type
_entity.pdbx_description
1 polymer ?
#
loop_
_entity_poly.entity_id
_entity_poly.type
_entity_poly.pdbx_seq_one_letter_code
_entity_poly.pdbx_strand_id
1 'polypeptide(L)'
;MKGVPFQTFLLSTILLFGCQSDPTQSDAYKQLEQDMHQLEQSGQTKDSTINDLFGSFNRISENMRLIREKQLGLGDRARGVETDKDMEQHVMDDLHAIDSLLEANRTLIARLKKEARANGGRIDEMQRAVAELEQRIMEKDTEIGTLKEQLASTNSSLATLIEMYRDKEQLSELQRDELNTAHYAVGTAKELRDNGVLTKEGGFIGIGKVSKLNTAALNSAYFKQIDIKEVTTIPVMAKKATLVTSHPAGSYRFEGEVDALVITDPEAFWSLSKYLVVVADR
;
A
#
# COMPACT_ATOMS: atom_id res chain seq x y z
N MET A 1 47.77 -12.00 -98.87
CA MET A 1 48.20 -13.15 -98.04
C MET A 1 48.98 -12.64 -96.85
N LYS A 2 48.81 -13.30 -95.69
CA LYS A 2 49.28 -12.99 -94.31
C LYS A 2 48.44 -11.90 -93.63
N GLY A 3 47.76 -12.08 -92.50
CA GLY A 3 47.57 -13.18 -91.55
C GLY A 3 46.99 -12.58 -90.25
N VAL A 4 45.82 -13.07 -89.81
CA VAL A 4 44.99 -12.74 -88.62
C VAL A 4 45.68 -13.31 -87.34
N PRO A 5 45.52 -12.83 -86.07
CA PRO A 5 44.25 -12.73 -85.28
C PRO A 5 44.06 -11.47 -84.41
N PHE A 6 42.84 -10.94 -84.23
CA PHE A 6 41.73 -11.41 -83.37
C PHE A 6 42.13 -11.55 -81.89
N GLN A 7 41.88 -10.50 -81.11
CA GLN A 7 41.68 -10.63 -79.67
C GLN A 7 40.49 -9.80 -79.23
N THR A 8 39.53 -10.52 -78.70
CA THR A 8 38.20 -10.16 -78.21
C THR A 8 38.24 -9.47 -76.86
N PHE A 9 37.35 -8.48 -76.72
CA PHE A 9 36.40 -8.31 -75.61
C PHE A 9 36.96 -8.29 -74.18
N LEU A 10 36.87 -7.14 -73.50
CA LEU A 10 36.21 -7.15 -72.19
C LEU A 10 35.55 -5.82 -71.88
N LEU A 11 34.28 -5.97 -71.56
CA LEU A 11 33.25 -5.00 -71.25
C LEU A 11 33.55 -4.30 -69.92
N SER A 12 33.18 -3.03 -69.86
CA SER A 12 33.08 -2.21 -68.66
C SER A 12 32.37 -2.96 -67.53
N THR A 13 32.99 -3.05 -66.36
CA THR A 13 32.28 -3.30 -65.10
C THR A 13 32.92 -2.47 -64.01
N ILE A 14 32.54 -1.20 -63.96
CA ILE A 14 32.64 -0.38 -62.76
C ILE A 14 31.71 -1.06 -61.75
N LEU A 15 32.29 -1.86 -60.84
CA LEU A 15 31.61 -2.34 -59.65
C LEU A 15 31.30 -1.12 -58.78
N LEU A 16 30.10 -0.56 -58.96
CA LEU A 16 29.48 0.27 -57.94
C LEU A 16 29.31 -0.60 -56.69
N PHE A 17 30.25 -0.52 -55.77
CA PHE A 17 30.03 -0.86 -54.37
C PHE A 17 29.03 0.16 -53.80
N GLY A 18 27.76 0.02 -54.17
CA GLY A 18 26.66 0.56 -53.42
C GLY A 18 26.49 -0.31 -52.18
N CYS A 19 27.26 -0.04 -51.13
CA CYS A 19 26.89 -0.48 -49.78
C CYS A 19 25.60 0.26 -49.41
N GLN A 20 24.46 -0.29 -49.81
CA GLN A 20 23.20 0.04 -49.19
C GLN A 20 23.22 -0.68 -47.85
N SER A 21 23.81 -0.02 -46.83
CA SER A 21 23.74 -0.46 -45.44
C SER A 21 22.29 -0.77 -45.13
N ASP A 22 22.01 -1.99 -44.68
CA ASP A 22 20.68 -2.43 -44.30
C ASP A 22 20.03 -1.34 -43.41
N PRO A 23 18.94 -0.70 -43.86
CA PRO A 23 18.37 0.44 -43.16
C PRO A 23 17.95 0.09 -41.73
N THR A 24 17.72 -1.21 -41.44
CA THR A 24 17.40 -1.73 -40.10
C THR A 24 18.58 -1.70 -39.12
N GLN A 25 19.82 -1.61 -39.60
CA GLN A 25 21.02 -1.57 -38.76
C GLN A 25 21.48 -0.16 -38.42
N SER A 26 20.89 0.87 -39.04
CA SER A 26 21.20 2.26 -38.75
C SER A 26 20.83 2.62 -37.31
N ASP A 27 21.64 3.45 -36.65
CA ASP A 27 21.38 3.87 -35.27
C ASP A 27 20.03 4.59 -35.14
N ALA A 28 19.64 5.35 -36.18
CA ALA A 28 18.33 5.99 -36.25
C ALA A 28 17.15 5.00 -36.27
N TYR A 29 17.31 3.84 -36.92
CA TYR A 29 16.28 2.81 -36.95
C TYR A 29 16.16 2.08 -35.61
N LYS A 30 17.29 1.75 -34.98
CA LYS A 30 17.31 1.17 -33.62
C LYS A 30 16.73 2.12 -32.58
N GLN A 31 17.02 3.40 -32.69
CA GLN A 31 16.45 4.44 -31.85
C GLN A 31 14.92 4.52 -32.04
N LEU A 32 14.45 4.49 -33.28
CA LEU A 32 13.03 4.51 -33.59
C LEU A 32 12.29 3.27 -33.07
N GLU A 33 12.91 2.09 -33.13
CA GLU A 33 12.35 0.84 -32.58
C GLU A 33 12.31 0.87 -31.04
N GLN A 34 13.35 1.40 -30.39
CA GLN A 34 13.37 1.65 -28.95
C GLN A 34 12.30 2.67 -28.53
N ASP A 35 12.16 3.76 -29.26
CA ASP A 35 11.14 4.78 -29.02
C ASP A 35 9.73 4.21 -29.21
N MET A 36 9.52 3.35 -30.22
CA MET A 36 8.25 2.65 -30.46
C MET A 36 7.93 1.70 -29.31
N HIS A 37 8.89 0.89 -28.86
CA HIS A 37 8.71 -0.01 -27.71
C HIS A 37 8.45 0.76 -26.42
N GLN A 38 9.13 1.90 -26.20
CA GLN A 38 8.86 2.77 -25.06
C GLN A 38 7.48 3.42 -25.14
N LEU A 39 7.04 3.84 -26.33
CA LEU A 39 5.69 4.38 -26.54
C LEU A 39 4.63 3.31 -26.26
N GLU A 40 4.84 2.08 -26.72
CA GLU A 40 3.92 0.96 -26.55
C GLU A 40 3.81 0.55 -25.07
N GLN A 41 4.93 0.43 -24.36
CA GLN A 41 4.93 0.19 -22.90
C GLN A 41 4.27 1.34 -22.14
N SER A 42 4.54 2.59 -22.53
CA SER A 42 3.90 3.77 -21.96
C SER A 42 2.39 3.78 -22.25
N GLY A 43 1.95 3.30 -23.40
CA GLY A 43 0.53 3.12 -23.76
C GLY A 43 -0.16 2.05 -22.91
N GLN A 44 0.43 0.85 -22.83
CA GLN A 44 -0.12 -0.26 -22.05
C GLN A 44 -0.26 0.07 -20.55
N THR A 45 0.73 0.76 -19.98
CA THR A 45 0.70 1.20 -18.57
C THR A 45 -0.35 2.30 -18.34
N LYS A 46 -0.61 3.15 -19.34
CA LYS A 46 -1.69 4.15 -19.29
C LYS A 46 -3.06 3.48 -19.36
N ASP A 47 -3.24 2.50 -20.24
CA ASP A 47 -4.49 1.77 -20.40
C ASP A 47 -4.85 0.97 -19.13
N SER A 48 -3.87 0.34 -18.48
CA SER A 48 -4.09 -0.37 -17.21
C SER A 48 -4.48 0.57 -16.07
N THR A 49 -3.84 1.74 -15.98
CA THR A 49 -4.14 2.75 -14.97
C THR A 49 -5.56 3.29 -15.15
N ILE A 50 -5.91 3.69 -16.38
CA ILE A 50 -7.25 4.22 -16.70
C ILE A 50 -8.35 3.18 -16.39
N ASN A 51 -8.13 1.91 -16.74
CA ASN A 51 -9.09 0.84 -16.45
C ASN A 51 -9.29 0.60 -14.95
N ASP A 52 -8.23 0.64 -14.16
CA ASP A 52 -8.32 0.48 -12.70
C ASP A 52 -9.04 1.66 -12.03
N LEU A 53 -8.83 2.88 -12.55
CA LEU A 53 -9.58 4.05 -12.11
C LEU A 53 -11.08 3.93 -12.42
N PHE A 54 -11.46 3.57 -13.65
CA PHE A 54 -12.87 3.33 -13.99
C PHE A 54 -13.47 2.22 -13.14
N GLY A 55 -12.71 1.17 -12.85
CA GLY A 55 -13.10 0.12 -11.92
C GLY A 55 -13.42 0.67 -10.52
N SER A 56 -12.58 1.57 -10.01
CA SER A 56 -12.78 2.23 -8.72
C SER A 56 -14.01 3.14 -8.71
N PHE A 57 -14.22 3.94 -9.76
CA PHE A 57 -15.42 4.78 -9.89
C PHE A 57 -16.72 3.96 -9.94
N ASN A 58 -16.72 2.85 -10.68
CA ASN A 58 -17.88 1.96 -10.77
C ASN A 58 -18.21 1.34 -9.41
N ARG A 59 -17.19 0.90 -8.67
CA ARG A 59 -17.36 0.36 -7.31
C ARG A 59 -17.91 1.41 -6.35
N ILE A 60 -17.37 2.64 -6.38
CA ILE A 60 -17.88 3.74 -5.55
C ILE A 60 -19.34 4.04 -5.90
N SER A 61 -19.68 4.08 -7.18
CA SER A 61 -21.05 4.36 -7.65
C SER A 61 -22.04 3.29 -7.19
N GLU A 62 -21.64 2.02 -7.25
CA GLU A 62 -22.46 0.90 -6.77
C GLU A 62 -22.62 0.92 -5.25
N ASN A 63 -21.53 1.14 -4.51
CA ASN A 63 -21.58 1.32 -3.07
C ASN A 63 -22.53 2.47 -2.68
N MET A 64 -22.46 3.60 -3.39
CA MET A 64 -23.36 4.74 -3.16
C MET A 64 -24.82 4.42 -3.46
N ARG A 65 -25.10 3.55 -4.44
CA ARG A 65 -26.47 3.06 -4.71
C ARG A 65 -26.98 2.23 -3.54
N LEU A 66 -26.18 1.28 -3.07
CA LEU A 66 -26.51 0.41 -1.93
C LEU A 66 -26.69 1.20 -0.63
N ILE A 67 -25.82 2.19 -0.36
CA ILE A 67 -25.95 3.11 0.78
C ILE A 67 -27.31 3.81 0.72
N ARG A 68 -27.70 4.39 -0.43
CA ARG A 68 -28.99 5.07 -0.57
C ARG A 68 -30.18 4.15 -0.33
N GLU A 69 -30.13 2.93 -0.87
CA GLU A 69 -31.19 1.93 -0.69
C GLU A 69 -31.42 1.61 0.79
N LYS A 70 -30.33 1.35 1.52
CA LYS A 70 -30.38 1.08 2.96
C LYS A 70 -30.80 2.31 3.77
N GLN A 71 -30.30 3.49 3.41
CA GLN A 71 -30.70 4.76 4.03
C GLN A 71 -32.20 5.01 3.96
N LEU A 72 -32.83 4.74 2.81
CA LEU A 72 -34.27 4.90 2.65
C LEU A 72 -35.05 4.00 3.63
N GLY A 73 -34.65 2.72 3.74
CA GLY A 73 -35.25 1.79 4.69
C GLY A 73 -35.09 2.23 6.16
N LEU A 74 -33.91 2.75 6.53
CA LEU A 74 -33.69 3.32 7.85
C LEU A 74 -34.57 4.56 8.11
N GLY A 75 -34.74 5.43 7.12
CA GLY A 75 -35.59 6.62 7.21
C GLY A 75 -37.07 6.30 7.40
N ASP A 76 -37.58 5.24 6.76
CA ASP A 76 -38.97 4.79 6.95
C ASP A 76 -39.21 4.27 8.38
N ARG A 77 -38.23 3.54 8.94
CA ARG A 77 -38.28 3.02 10.32
C ARG A 77 -38.11 4.12 11.36
N ALA A 78 -37.25 5.10 11.10
CA ALA A 78 -37.08 6.28 11.96
C ALA A 78 -38.38 7.09 12.09
N ARG A 79 -39.22 7.10 11.05
CA ARG A 79 -40.55 7.73 11.04
C ARG A 79 -41.65 6.86 11.68
N GLY A 80 -41.34 5.65 12.14
CA GLY A 80 -42.30 4.74 12.76
C GLY A 80 -43.28 4.10 11.77
N VAL A 81 -42.94 4.04 10.48
CA VAL A 81 -43.81 3.50 9.41
C VAL A 81 -43.88 1.96 9.45
N GLU A 82 -42.84 1.30 9.99
CA GLU A 82 -42.75 -0.15 10.16
C GLU A 82 -42.48 -0.48 11.63
N THR A 83 -43.21 -1.45 12.19
CA THR A 83 -42.98 -1.96 13.55
C THR A 83 -43.00 -3.49 13.50
N ASP A 84 -42.00 -4.06 12.86
CA ASP A 84 -41.81 -5.52 12.84
C ASP A 84 -40.95 -5.98 14.03
N LYS A 85 -41.09 -7.24 14.44
CA LYS A 85 -40.38 -7.82 15.59
C LYS A 85 -38.87 -7.87 15.39
N ASP A 86 -38.41 -7.92 14.14
CA ASP A 86 -36.98 -7.97 13.78
C ASP A 86 -36.43 -6.61 13.32
N MET A 87 -37.20 -5.53 13.47
CA MET A 87 -36.82 -4.18 13.05
C MET A 87 -35.46 -3.75 13.62
N GLU A 88 -35.21 -4.06 14.89
CA GLU A 88 -33.97 -3.65 15.57
C GLU A 88 -32.75 -4.31 14.94
N GLN A 89 -32.84 -5.61 14.65
CA GLN A 89 -31.77 -6.35 13.99
C GLN A 89 -31.53 -5.83 12.57
N HIS A 90 -32.59 -5.60 11.80
CA HIS A 90 -32.47 -5.08 10.44
C HIS A 90 -31.88 -3.67 10.39
N VAL A 91 -32.25 -2.80 11.34
CA VAL A 91 -31.64 -1.48 11.47
C VAL A 91 -30.14 -1.61 11.75
N MET A 92 -29.74 -2.47 12.68
CA MET A 92 -28.33 -2.69 12.99
C MET A 92 -27.55 -3.26 11.79
N ASP A 93 -28.11 -4.23 11.09
CA ASP A 93 -27.50 -4.83 9.89
C ASP A 93 -27.32 -3.79 8.76
N ASP A 94 -28.33 -2.94 8.55
CA ASP A 94 -28.27 -1.85 7.57
C ASP A 94 -27.22 -0.81 7.96
N LEU A 95 -27.13 -0.42 9.24
CA LEU A 95 -26.10 0.50 9.73
C LEU A 95 -24.69 -0.07 9.54
N HIS A 96 -24.46 -1.34 9.89
CA HIS A 96 -23.19 -2.03 9.67
C HIS A 96 -22.78 -2.05 8.19
N ALA A 97 -23.72 -2.40 7.32
CA ALA A 97 -23.46 -2.45 5.89
C ALA A 97 -23.16 -1.06 5.32
N ILE A 98 -23.89 -0.03 5.75
CA ILE A 98 -23.63 1.36 5.34
C ILE A 98 -22.23 1.80 5.77
N ASP A 99 -21.87 1.61 7.04
CA ASP A 99 -20.56 2.03 7.55
C ASP A 99 -19.41 1.30 6.81
N SER A 100 -19.58 0.00 6.53
CA SER A 100 -18.62 -0.78 5.73
C SER A 100 -18.47 -0.26 4.29
N LEU A 101 -19.59 0.11 3.64
CA LEU A 101 -19.59 0.65 2.28
C LEU A 101 -18.97 2.05 2.22
N LEU A 102 -19.22 2.88 3.24
CA LEU A 102 -18.61 4.21 3.37
C LEU A 102 -17.10 4.09 3.56
N GLU A 103 -16.63 3.15 4.39
CA GLU A 103 -15.20 2.92 4.59
C GLU A 103 -14.49 2.38 3.34
N ALA A 104 -15.12 1.43 2.64
CA ALA A 104 -14.63 0.98 1.35
C ALA A 104 -14.52 2.13 0.33
N ASN A 105 -15.49 3.04 0.31
CA ASN A 105 -15.44 4.24 -0.54
C ASN A 105 -14.30 5.19 -0.15
N ARG A 106 -14.08 5.46 1.15
CA ARG A 106 -12.95 6.29 1.62
C ARG A 106 -11.62 5.72 1.17
N THR A 107 -11.44 4.41 1.30
CA THR A 107 -10.23 3.70 0.85
C THR A 107 -10.02 3.85 -0.67
N LEU A 108 -11.06 3.63 -1.47
CA LEU A 108 -10.99 3.77 -2.93
C LEU A 108 -10.68 5.21 -3.35
N ILE A 109 -11.30 6.19 -2.69
CA ILE A 109 -11.08 7.62 -2.94
C ILE A 109 -9.63 8.02 -2.59
N ALA A 110 -9.11 7.57 -1.44
CA ALA A 110 -7.72 7.84 -1.04
C ALA A 110 -6.72 7.28 -2.06
N ARG A 111 -7.00 6.07 -2.57
CA ARG A 111 -6.22 5.46 -3.65
C ARG A 111 -6.29 6.28 -4.94
N LEU A 112 -7.50 6.62 -5.39
CA LEU A 112 -7.73 7.47 -6.58
C LEU A 112 -7.00 8.81 -6.46
N LYS A 113 -7.00 9.42 -5.29
CA LYS A 113 -6.29 10.68 -4.99
C LYS A 113 -4.77 10.53 -5.14
N LYS A 114 -4.20 9.43 -4.65
CA LYS A 114 -2.77 9.12 -4.77
C LYS A 114 -2.38 8.90 -6.24
N GLU A 115 -3.17 8.10 -6.96
CA GLU A 115 -2.94 7.80 -8.38
C GLU A 115 -3.10 9.04 -9.27
N ALA A 116 -4.10 9.89 -9.01
CA ALA A 116 -4.30 11.16 -9.71
C ALA A 116 -3.14 12.15 -9.50
N ARG A 117 -2.51 12.14 -8.32
CA ARG A 117 -1.32 12.98 -8.02
C ARG A 117 -0.05 12.45 -8.68
N ALA A 118 0.14 11.13 -8.68
CA ALA A 118 1.32 10.50 -9.27
C ALA A 118 1.43 10.71 -10.79
N ASN A 119 0.29 10.86 -11.48
CA ASN A 119 0.22 11.00 -12.94
C ASN A 119 0.31 12.45 -13.47
N GLY A 120 0.87 13.37 -12.68
CA GLY A 120 1.37 14.68 -13.14
C GLY A 120 0.41 15.51 -14.00
N GLY A 121 -0.55 16.21 -13.36
CA GLY A 121 -1.31 17.32 -13.95
C GLY A 121 -2.20 17.00 -15.17
N ARG A 122 -2.42 15.73 -15.51
CA ARG A 122 -3.07 15.35 -16.77
C ARG A 122 -4.57 15.13 -16.75
N ILE A 123 -5.25 15.24 -15.60
CA ILE A 123 -6.72 15.28 -15.58
C ILE A 123 -7.22 16.11 -14.38
N ASP A 124 -7.23 17.44 -14.51
CA ASP A 124 -7.88 18.34 -13.54
C ASP A 124 -9.32 17.90 -13.24
N GLU A 125 -10.02 17.40 -14.27
CA GLU A 125 -11.37 16.87 -14.18
C GLU A 125 -11.48 15.66 -13.24
N MET A 126 -10.41 14.87 -13.12
CA MET A 126 -10.38 13.69 -12.26
C MET A 126 -10.09 14.06 -10.82
N GLN A 127 -9.23 15.05 -10.60
CA GLN A 127 -9.04 15.63 -9.26
C GLN A 127 -10.34 16.27 -8.77
N ARG A 128 -11.09 16.94 -9.65
CA ARG A 128 -12.44 17.44 -9.36
C ARG A 128 -13.41 16.31 -9.04
N ALA A 129 -13.46 15.26 -9.86
CA ALA A 129 -14.33 14.11 -9.63
C ALA A 129 -14.03 13.41 -8.28
N VAL A 130 -12.75 13.25 -7.93
CA VAL A 130 -12.34 12.71 -6.63
C VAL A 130 -12.76 13.63 -5.48
N ALA A 131 -12.58 14.95 -5.62
CA ALA A 131 -13.02 15.91 -4.60
C ALA A 131 -14.55 15.93 -4.43
N GLU A 132 -15.31 15.81 -5.52
CA GLU A 132 -16.77 15.68 -5.47
C GLU A 132 -17.20 14.38 -4.78
N LEU A 133 -16.51 13.26 -5.03
CA LEU A 133 -16.78 12.01 -4.33
C LEU A 133 -16.47 12.13 -2.83
N GLU A 134 -15.36 12.76 -2.46
CA GLU A 134 -15.03 13.09 -1.05
C GLU A 134 -16.18 13.87 -0.41
N GLN A 135 -16.67 14.92 -1.08
CA GLN A 135 -17.79 15.72 -0.57
C GLN A 135 -19.07 14.90 -0.40
N ARG A 136 -19.46 14.11 -1.40
CA ARG A 136 -20.67 13.28 -1.33
C ARG A 136 -20.60 12.25 -0.20
N ILE A 137 -19.42 11.71 0.10
CA ILE A 137 -19.24 10.78 1.23
C ILE A 137 -19.42 11.52 2.56
N MET A 138 -18.85 12.71 2.72
CA MET A 138 -19.04 13.52 3.94
C MET A 138 -20.50 13.92 4.17
N GLU A 139 -21.21 14.28 3.10
CA GLU A 139 -22.65 14.55 3.15
C GLU A 139 -23.42 13.30 3.61
N LYS A 140 -23.08 12.13 3.07
CA LYS A 140 -23.69 10.86 3.48
C LYS A 140 -23.40 10.50 4.93
N ASP A 141 -22.18 10.70 5.40
CA ASP A 141 -21.82 10.50 6.82
C ASP A 141 -22.70 11.35 7.75
N THR A 142 -22.91 12.61 7.37
CA THR A 142 -23.75 13.54 8.14
C THR A 142 -25.22 13.09 8.17
N GLU A 143 -25.75 12.69 7.02
CA GLU A 143 -27.12 12.15 6.93
C GLU A 143 -27.29 10.88 7.76
N ILE A 144 -26.32 9.96 7.73
CA ILE A 144 -26.32 8.73 8.54
C ILE A 144 -26.25 9.04 10.02
N GLY A 145 -25.41 10.00 10.43
CA GLY A 145 -25.37 10.47 11.81
C GLY A 145 -26.73 10.94 12.29
N THR A 146 -27.40 11.77 11.49
CA THR A 146 -28.74 12.28 11.78
C THR A 146 -29.77 11.14 11.88
N LEU A 147 -29.73 10.16 10.97
CA LEU A 147 -30.61 9.00 11.02
C LEU A 147 -30.38 8.13 12.27
N LYS A 148 -29.11 7.92 12.65
CA LYS A 148 -28.74 7.19 13.89
C LYS A 148 -29.35 7.88 15.12
N GLU A 149 -29.26 9.21 15.20
CA GLU A 149 -29.85 10.00 16.29
C GLU A 149 -31.39 9.91 16.32
N GLN A 150 -32.04 10.02 15.16
CA GLN A 150 -33.48 9.88 15.06
C GLN A 150 -33.95 8.48 15.50
N LEU A 151 -33.29 7.42 15.03
CA LEU A 151 -33.58 6.04 15.41
C LEU A 151 -33.43 5.82 16.92
N ALA A 152 -32.35 6.34 17.52
CA ALA A 152 -32.12 6.28 18.97
C ALA A 152 -33.19 7.05 19.75
N SER A 153 -33.62 8.22 19.26
CA SER A 153 -34.67 9.01 19.91
C SER A 153 -36.06 8.35 19.85
N THR A 154 -36.34 7.62 18.77
CA THR A 154 -37.63 6.96 18.54
C THR A 154 -37.73 5.61 19.25
N ASN A 155 -36.62 4.88 19.44
CA ASN A 155 -36.60 3.58 20.10
C ASN A 155 -35.43 3.43 21.09
N SER A 156 -35.75 3.26 22.38
CA SER A 156 -34.76 3.10 23.46
C SER A 156 -33.89 1.85 23.35
N SER A 157 -34.40 0.75 22.76
CA SER A 157 -33.60 -0.45 22.50
C SER A 157 -32.55 -0.15 21.43
N LEU A 158 -32.95 0.51 20.34
CA LEU A 158 -32.04 0.98 19.30
C LEU A 158 -31.00 1.96 19.82
N ALA A 159 -31.37 2.87 20.74
CA ALA A 159 -30.40 3.76 21.37
C ALA A 159 -29.26 2.99 22.06
N THR A 160 -29.62 1.92 22.78
CA THR A 160 -28.63 1.07 23.46
C THR A 160 -27.78 0.30 22.45
N LEU A 161 -28.39 -0.28 21.41
CA LEU A 161 -27.69 -1.05 20.39
C LEU A 161 -26.73 -0.19 19.55
N ILE A 162 -27.14 1.03 19.19
CA ILE A 162 -26.30 1.99 18.44
C ILE A 162 -25.10 2.43 19.29
N GLU A 163 -25.29 2.65 20.59
CA GLU A 163 -24.18 3.03 21.48
C GLU A 163 -23.20 1.88 21.67
N MET A 164 -23.69 0.68 21.98
CA MET A 164 -22.85 -0.52 22.05
C MET A 164 -22.09 -0.78 20.76
N TYR A 165 -22.71 -0.48 19.62
CA TYR A 165 -22.07 -0.60 18.32
C TYR A 165 -20.90 0.40 18.17
N ARG A 166 -21.10 1.68 18.52
CA ARG A 166 -20.03 2.69 18.51
C ARG A 166 -18.86 2.31 19.41
N ASP A 167 -19.15 1.87 20.63
CA ASP A 167 -18.13 1.43 21.59
C ASP A 167 -17.33 0.24 21.06
N LYS A 168 -18.02 -0.73 20.45
CA LYS A 168 -17.38 -1.90 19.87
C LYS A 168 -16.48 -1.54 18.70
N GLU A 169 -16.89 -0.61 17.84
CA GLU A 169 -16.07 -0.17 16.72
C GLU A 169 -14.80 0.53 17.21
N GLN A 170 -14.94 1.47 18.16
CA GLN A 170 -13.79 2.14 18.77
C GLN A 170 -12.84 1.15 19.45
N LEU A 171 -13.38 0.17 20.18
CA LEU A 171 -12.57 -0.87 20.79
C LEU A 171 -11.85 -1.74 19.75
N SER A 172 -12.54 -2.08 18.65
CA SER A 172 -11.97 -2.84 17.54
C SER A 172 -10.85 -2.06 16.85
N GLU A 173 -11.04 -0.77 16.59
CA GLU A 173 -10.01 0.13 16.04
C GLU A 173 -8.80 0.22 16.96
N LEU A 174 -9.01 0.49 18.25
CA LEU A 174 -7.93 0.53 19.24
C LEU A 174 -7.16 -0.79 19.31
N GLN A 175 -7.86 -1.91 19.37
CA GLN A 175 -7.24 -3.24 19.37
C GLN A 175 -6.46 -3.50 18.08
N ARG A 176 -6.98 -3.07 16.93
CA ARG A 176 -6.33 -3.22 15.64
C ARG A 176 -5.08 -2.36 15.54
N ASP A 177 -5.12 -1.13 16.04
CA ASP A 177 -3.95 -0.24 16.13
C ASP A 177 -2.89 -0.81 17.06
N GLU A 178 -3.29 -1.35 18.21
CA GLU A 178 -2.38 -2.06 19.13
C GLU A 178 -1.73 -3.29 18.46
N LEU A 179 -2.51 -4.10 17.74
CA LEU A 179 -2.02 -5.29 17.03
C LEU A 179 -1.06 -4.93 15.90
N ASN A 180 -1.31 -3.81 15.21
CA ASN A 180 -0.48 -3.34 14.11
C ASN A 180 0.70 -2.48 14.55
N THR A 181 0.79 -2.10 15.82
CA THR A 181 1.90 -1.31 16.33
C THR A 181 3.11 -2.19 16.65
N ALA A 182 4.28 -1.82 16.12
CA ALA A 182 5.57 -2.38 16.50
C ALA A 182 6.61 -1.28 16.71
N HIS A 183 7.74 -1.66 17.30
CA HIS A 183 8.80 -0.75 17.71
C HIS A 183 10.13 -1.28 17.20
N TYR A 184 10.96 -0.44 16.58
CA TYR A 184 12.31 -0.86 16.17
C TYR A 184 13.40 0.11 16.59
N ALA A 185 14.60 -0.45 16.82
CA ALA A 185 15.82 0.30 17.05
C ALA A 185 16.97 -0.32 16.25
N VAL A 186 17.71 0.52 15.53
CA VAL A 186 18.93 0.13 14.81
C VAL A 186 20.08 1.00 15.30
N GLY A 187 21.19 0.38 15.67
CA GLY A 187 22.36 1.10 16.14
C GLY A 187 23.53 0.19 16.43
N THR A 188 24.67 0.77 16.79
CA THR A 188 25.82 -0.02 17.22
C THR A 188 25.52 -0.68 18.57
N ALA A 189 26.19 -1.80 18.86
CA ALA A 189 26.02 -2.49 20.13
C ALA A 189 26.36 -1.59 21.34
N LYS A 190 27.23 -0.58 21.17
CA LYS A 190 27.55 0.38 22.23
C LYS A 190 26.42 1.38 22.42
N GLU A 191 25.96 2.03 21.35
CA GLU A 191 24.86 3.00 21.40
C GLU A 191 23.59 2.39 22.00
N LEU A 192 23.21 1.20 21.55
CA LEU A 192 22.01 0.53 22.05
C LEU A 192 22.12 0.16 23.53
N ARG A 193 23.31 -0.12 24.06
CA ARG A 193 23.52 -0.34 25.51
C ARG A 193 23.51 0.96 26.29
N ASP A 194 24.22 1.97 25.78
CA ASP A 194 24.32 3.29 26.42
C ASP A 194 22.94 3.97 26.50
N ASN A 195 22.04 3.68 25.56
CA ASN A 195 20.65 4.16 25.55
C ASN A 195 19.66 3.21 26.26
N GLY A 196 20.13 2.15 26.91
CA GLY A 196 19.27 1.24 27.68
C GLY A 196 18.39 0.30 26.86
N VAL A 197 18.62 0.17 25.54
CA VAL A 197 17.93 -0.80 24.66
C VAL A 197 18.45 -2.21 24.87
N LEU A 198 19.77 -2.35 25.04
CA LEU A 198 20.44 -3.63 25.24
C LEU A 198 21.06 -3.74 26.62
N THR A 199 21.03 -4.94 27.18
CA THR A 199 21.79 -5.32 28.37
C THR A 199 22.72 -6.50 28.05
N LYS A 200 23.73 -6.71 28.88
CA LYS A 200 24.61 -7.88 28.81
C LYS A 200 24.18 -8.88 29.86
N GLU A 201 23.64 -10.02 29.42
CA GLU A 201 23.19 -11.10 30.30
C GLU A 201 23.95 -12.41 30.02
N GLY A 202 24.05 -13.23 31.06
CA GLY A 202 24.72 -14.54 31.02
C GLY A 202 26.25 -14.48 31.14
N GLY A 203 26.88 -15.66 31.18
CA GLY A 203 28.33 -15.84 31.25
C GLY A 203 28.90 -15.87 32.67
N PHE A 204 29.75 -16.86 32.96
CA PHE A 204 30.48 -16.96 34.22
C PHE A 204 31.67 -15.99 34.15
N ILE A 205 31.73 -15.00 35.06
CA ILE A 205 32.84 -14.03 35.17
C ILE A 205 33.14 -13.29 33.85
N GLY A 206 32.10 -12.76 33.19
CA GLY A 206 32.27 -11.86 32.02
C GLY A 206 32.56 -12.54 30.68
N ILE A 207 32.88 -13.84 30.67
CA ILE A 207 33.07 -14.63 29.45
C ILE A 207 31.71 -15.20 29.01
N GLY A 208 31.36 -15.02 27.74
CA GLY A 208 30.09 -15.52 27.18
C GLY A 208 28.88 -14.62 27.39
N LYS A 209 29.07 -13.34 27.78
CA LYS A 209 27.99 -12.35 27.85
C LYS A 209 27.41 -12.10 26.46
N VAL A 210 26.11 -12.35 26.30
CA VAL A 210 25.37 -12.05 25.07
C VAL A 210 24.59 -10.75 25.23
N SER A 211 24.50 -9.97 24.15
CA SER A 211 23.57 -8.83 24.10
C SER A 211 22.15 -9.34 24.02
N LYS A 212 21.28 -8.88 24.92
CA LYS A 212 19.84 -9.13 24.87
C LYS A 212 19.07 -7.83 25.01
N LEU A 213 17.83 -7.83 24.56
CA LEU A 213 16.88 -6.74 24.83
C LEU A 213 16.80 -6.53 26.34
N ASN A 214 16.93 -5.28 26.78
CA ASN A 214 16.85 -4.92 28.19
C ASN A 214 15.39 -4.91 28.65
N THR A 215 14.83 -6.07 28.99
CA THR A 215 13.42 -6.18 29.38
C THR A 215 13.12 -5.59 30.77
N ALA A 216 14.13 -5.41 31.63
CA ALA A 216 13.95 -4.91 33.00
C ALA A 216 13.86 -3.38 33.10
N ALA A 217 14.58 -2.67 32.24
CA ALA A 217 14.63 -1.20 32.22
C ALA A 217 14.70 -0.68 30.78
N LEU A 218 13.81 -1.19 29.92
CA LEU A 218 13.80 -0.84 28.50
C LEU A 218 13.51 0.65 28.32
N ASN A 219 14.39 1.36 27.64
CA ASN A 219 14.11 2.72 27.21
C ASN A 219 13.24 2.71 25.94
N SER A 220 11.92 2.59 26.12
CA SER A 220 10.97 2.57 24.99
C SER A 220 11.03 3.84 24.13
N ALA A 221 11.42 4.98 24.68
CA ALA A 221 11.53 6.25 23.95
C ALA A 221 12.65 6.26 22.89
N TYR A 222 13.61 5.33 22.97
CA TYR A 222 14.65 5.18 21.95
C TYR A 222 14.16 4.40 20.72
N PHE A 223 13.03 3.70 20.83
CA PHE A 223 12.47 2.96 19.71
C PHE A 223 11.64 3.88 18.82
N LYS A 224 11.69 3.61 17.52
CA LYS A 224 10.75 4.18 16.56
C LYS A 224 9.51 3.30 16.50
N GLN A 225 8.37 3.87 16.85
CA GLN A 225 7.05 3.25 16.64
C GLN A 225 6.71 3.23 15.14
N ILE A 226 6.14 2.11 14.70
CA ILE A 226 5.70 1.89 13.32
C ILE A 226 4.38 1.12 13.27
N ASP A 227 3.63 1.34 12.19
CA ASP A 227 2.57 0.42 11.76
C ASP A 227 3.20 -0.68 10.88
N ILE A 228 3.00 -1.94 11.28
CA ILE A 228 3.56 -3.12 10.60
C ILE A 228 2.98 -3.36 9.20
N LYS A 229 1.81 -2.78 8.87
CA LYS A 229 1.19 -2.86 7.55
C LYS A 229 1.76 -1.83 6.59
N GLU A 230 2.24 -0.70 7.11
CA GLU A 230 2.81 0.37 6.30
C GLU A 230 4.33 0.25 6.14
N VAL A 231 5.04 -0.12 7.22
CA VAL A 231 6.50 -0.15 7.26
C VAL A 231 7.00 -1.59 7.15
N THR A 232 7.29 -2.01 5.92
CA THR A 232 7.88 -3.33 5.62
C THR A 232 9.38 -3.29 5.36
N THR A 233 9.99 -2.10 5.34
CA THR A 233 11.43 -1.93 5.10
C THR A 233 12.04 -1.05 6.18
N ILE A 234 13.12 -1.53 6.79
CA ILE A 234 13.81 -0.85 7.88
C ILE A 234 15.26 -0.57 7.45
N PRO A 235 15.67 0.70 7.35
CA PRO A 235 17.03 1.04 6.93
C PRO A 235 18.04 0.65 8.02
N VAL A 236 19.17 0.08 7.60
CA VAL A 236 20.23 -0.40 8.49
C VAL A 236 21.57 0.28 8.18
N MET A 237 21.95 0.37 6.90
CA MET A 237 23.15 1.06 6.40
C MET A 237 24.42 0.65 7.15
N ALA A 238 24.71 -0.66 7.17
CA ALA A 238 25.85 -1.23 7.89
C ALA A 238 26.60 -2.24 7.03
N LYS A 239 27.85 -2.61 7.35
CA LYS A 239 28.55 -3.70 6.64
C LYS A 239 28.12 -5.07 7.13
N LYS A 240 27.71 -5.14 8.40
CA LYS A 240 27.18 -6.34 9.04
C LYS A 240 26.04 -5.93 9.96
N ALA A 241 25.00 -6.74 10.02
CA ALA A 241 23.93 -6.57 10.99
C ALA A 241 23.59 -7.90 11.67
N THR A 242 23.19 -7.79 12.93
CA THR A 242 22.75 -8.91 13.74
C THR A 242 21.40 -8.56 14.36
N LEU A 243 20.39 -9.39 14.11
CA LEU A 243 19.13 -9.32 14.85
C LEU A 243 19.33 -9.83 16.27
N VAL A 244 18.99 -9.00 17.25
CA VAL A 244 19.04 -9.37 18.68
C VAL A 244 17.71 -9.94 19.15
N THR A 245 16.60 -9.42 18.63
CA THR A 245 15.26 -9.92 18.91
C THR A 245 14.93 -11.09 17.98
N SER A 246 14.08 -12.01 18.46
CA SER A 246 13.73 -13.22 17.71
C SER A 246 12.57 -12.96 16.77
N HIS A 247 12.78 -13.24 15.48
CA HIS A 247 11.77 -13.16 14.42
C HIS A 247 11.87 -14.42 13.54
N PRO A 248 10.76 -15.03 13.10
CA PRO A 248 10.79 -16.27 12.33
C PRO A 248 11.66 -16.18 11.07
N ALA A 249 12.50 -17.18 10.84
CA ALA A 249 13.29 -17.26 9.61
C ALA A 249 12.37 -17.34 8.38
N GLY A 250 12.68 -16.61 7.31
CA GLY A 250 11.86 -16.54 6.09
C GLY A 250 10.80 -15.45 6.08
N SER A 251 10.53 -14.79 7.22
CA SER A 251 9.65 -13.61 7.28
C SER A 251 10.37 -12.29 6.99
N TYR A 252 11.69 -12.34 6.75
CA TYR A 252 12.52 -11.20 6.41
C TYR A 252 13.78 -11.62 5.63
N ARG A 253 14.43 -10.62 5.02
CA ARG A 253 15.77 -10.73 4.44
C ARG A 253 16.52 -9.41 4.58
N PHE A 254 17.84 -9.45 4.52
CA PHE A 254 18.65 -8.25 4.31
C PHE A 254 18.85 -8.02 2.81
N GLU A 255 18.75 -6.77 2.37
CA GLU A 255 19.05 -6.36 1.00
C GLU A 255 20.31 -5.49 0.94
N GLY A 256 20.98 -5.55 -0.21
CA GLY A 256 22.29 -4.92 -0.42
C GLY A 256 23.40 -5.56 0.41
N GLU A 257 24.50 -4.83 0.61
CA GLU A 257 25.52 -5.18 1.62
C GLU A 257 25.03 -4.84 3.03
N VAL A 258 23.77 -5.16 3.37
CA VAL A 258 23.09 -4.81 4.64
C VAL A 258 22.68 -3.32 4.70
N ASP A 259 22.15 -2.81 3.60
CA ASP A 259 21.57 -1.47 3.51
C ASP A 259 20.22 -1.41 4.23
N ALA A 260 19.39 -2.44 4.09
CA ALA A 260 18.07 -2.50 4.69
C ALA A 260 17.65 -3.93 5.09
N LEU A 261 16.77 -4.01 6.08
CA LEU A 261 16.01 -5.20 6.43
C LEU A 261 14.63 -5.10 5.77
N VAL A 262 14.32 -6.03 4.87
CA VAL A 262 13.03 -6.15 4.20
C VAL A 262 12.22 -7.25 4.86
N ILE A 263 11.06 -6.89 5.38
CA ILE A 263 10.07 -7.76 5.99
C ILE A 263 9.17 -8.28 4.87
N THR A 264 9.22 -9.59 4.62
CA THR A 264 8.50 -10.25 3.53
C THR A 264 7.12 -10.74 3.96
N ASP A 265 6.98 -11.05 5.25
CA ASP A 265 5.72 -11.42 5.88
C ASP A 265 5.61 -10.67 7.22
N PRO A 266 4.94 -9.51 7.26
CA PRO A 266 4.82 -8.72 8.48
C PRO A 266 4.15 -9.46 9.63
N GLU A 267 3.11 -10.25 9.36
CA GLU A 267 2.39 -10.96 10.42
C GLU A 267 3.27 -12.03 11.05
N ALA A 268 3.94 -12.84 10.23
CA ALA A 268 4.89 -13.83 10.73
C ALA A 268 6.08 -13.16 11.44
N PHE A 269 6.62 -12.08 10.88
CA PHE A 269 7.78 -11.39 11.44
C PHE A 269 7.51 -10.84 12.84
N TRP A 270 6.36 -10.20 13.04
CA TRP A 270 5.98 -9.57 14.31
C TRP A 270 5.23 -10.51 15.28
N SER A 271 5.13 -11.80 14.98
CA SER A 271 4.41 -12.79 15.78
C SER A 271 5.08 -13.13 17.13
N LEU A 272 6.42 -13.17 17.16
CA LEU A 272 7.20 -13.55 18.34
C LEU A 272 7.59 -12.35 19.22
N SER A 273 7.74 -11.17 18.61
CA SER A 273 8.13 -9.94 19.29
C SER A 273 7.61 -8.73 18.52
N LYS A 274 7.03 -7.77 19.23
CA LYS A 274 6.68 -6.42 18.71
C LYS A 274 7.83 -5.42 18.82
N TYR A 275 8.96 -5.85 19.36
CA TYR A 275 10.20 -5.09 19.39
C TYR A 275 11.23 -5.72 18.46
N LEU A 276 11.77 -4.92 17.54
CA LEU A 276 12.89 -5.28 16.70
C LEU A 276 14.14 -4.52 17.14
N VAL A 277 15.22 -5.23 17.42
CA VAL A 277 16.53 -4.61 17.65
C VAL A 277 17.55 -5.19 16.68
N VAL A 278 18.16 -4.30 15.89
CA VAL A 278 19.21 -4.64 14.96
C VAL A 278 20.51 -3.97 15.40
N VAL A 279 21.51 -4.78 15.70
CA VAL A 279 22.88 -4.30 15.92
C VAL A 279 23.53 -4.14 14.56
N ALA A 280 23.96 -2.92 14.25
CA ALA A 280 24.60 -2.55 13.00
C ALA A 280 26.09 -2.26 13.24
N ASP A 281 26.97 -3.03 12.60
CA ASP A 281 28.42 -2.80 12.61
C ASP A 281 28.81 -2.05 11.33
N ARG A 282 29.21 -0.79 11.48
CA ARG A 282 29.60 0.11 10.39
C ARG A 282 31.09 -0.01 10.04
#